data_AF-A0A7C7P8A0-F1
#
_entry.id   AF-A0A7C7P8A0-F1
#
_cell.length_a   1.000
_cell.length_b   1.000
_cell.length_c   1.000
_cell.angle_alpha   90.00
_cell.angle_beta   90.00
_cell.angle_gamma   90.00
#
_symmetry.space_group_name_H-M   'P 1'
#
loop_
_entity.id
_entity.type
_entity.pdbx_description
1 polymer ?
#
loop_
_entity_poly.entity_id
_entity_poly.type
_entity_poly.pdbx_seq_one_letter_code
_entity_poly.pdbx_strand_id
1 'polypeptide(L)'
;MSTYKITIQNTSNPTIIKFDVNQFITKHQNYEYNNIDEAKDSPLAQQLFYLPFVKKVYIASNFIAIERYNIVEWDDVKDEVAEQIENYLNNNGVIVTETAITQKVPVTVYTESTPNPAALKFVANKKLVTATYEYDSIEKAKTSPLATALFHFPFVKNVFFDENYISITKYDISEWNDITTELRDFIKNYIEEGKNIINPDAPEVIEKSTEKVEQHFENLDTTSQEIINILEEYVKPAVASDGGNIHFESYDEPSKSVKVVLQGACSGCPSSTFTLKNGIENMLKEMLPGKVNTVVALNG
;
A
#
# COMPACT_ATOMS: atom_id res chain seq x y z
N MET A 1 -12.83 -5.29 13.13
CA MET A 1 -13.32 -5.90 11.88
C MET A 1 -12.88 -4.97 10.77
N SER A 2 -11.83 -5.35 10.05
CA SER A 2 -11.38 -4.64 8.86
C SER A 2 -12.42 -4.89 7.76
N THR A 3 -13.14 -3.86 7.36
CA THR A 3 -14.20 -3.96 6.35
C THR A 3 -13.57 -3.85 4.96
N TYR A 4 -13.82 -4.82 4.08
CA TYR A 4 -13.51 -4.72 2.67
C TYR A 4 -14.29 -3.54 2.09
N LYS A 5 -13.61 -2.70 1.31
CA LYS A 5 -14.17 -1.56 0.60
C LYS A 5 -13.86 -1.71 -0.88
N ILE A 6 -14.85 -1.43 -1.73
CA ILE A 6 -14.70 -1.48 -3.18
C ILE A 6 -14.63 -0.07 -3.77
N THR A 7 -13.63 0.18 -4.61
CA THR A 7 -13.52 1.39 -5.43
C THR A 7 -13.53 1.02 -6.90
N ILE A 8 -14.32 1.73 -7.69
CA ILE A 8 -14.48 1.45 -9.11
C ILE A 8 -13.46 2.26 -9.92
N GLN A 9 -12.70 1.57 -10.77
CA GLN A 9 -11.75 2.17 -11.70
C GLN A 9 -12.09 1.80 -13.15
N ASN A 10 -12.19 2.84 -13.99
CA ASN A 10 -12.34 2.66 -15.42
C ASN A 10 -11.03 2.16 -16.03
N THR A 11 -11.13 1.30 -17.03
CA THR A 11 -9.98 0.84 -17.82
C THR A 11 -9.95 1.53 -19.18
N SER A 12 -8.84 1.37 -19.92
CA SER A 12 -8.76 1.82 -21.31
C SER A 12 -9.71 1.07 -22.25
N ASN A 13 -10.25 -0.08 -21.84
CA ASN A 13 -11.25 -0.83 -22.57
C ASN A 13 -12.64 -0.57 -21.96
N PRO A 14 -13.60 0.04 -22.69
CA PRO A 14 -14.91 0.38 -22.16
C PRO A 14 -15.78 -0.84 -21.78
N THR A 15 -15.42 -2.05 -22.23
CA THR A 15 -16.11 -3.29 -21.84
C THR A 15 -15.59 -3.87 -20.53
N ILE A 16 -14.47 -3.36 -20.00
CA ILE A 16 -13.81 -3.86 -18.79
C ILE A 16 -13.82 -2.78 -17.73
N ILE A 17 -14.32 -3.13 -16.55
CA ILE A 17 -14.21 -2.30 -15.35
C ILE A 17 -13.42 -3.03 -14.28
N LYS A 18 -12.69 -2.28 -13.46
CA LYS A 18 -11.89 -2.79 -12.35
C LYS A 18 -12.52 -2.37 -11.03
N PHE A 19 -12.69 -3.33 -10.14
CA PHE A 19 -13.16 -3.16 -8.77
C PHE A 19 -11.95 -3.35 -7.85
N ASP A 20 -11.33 -2.25 -7.45
CA ASP A 20 -10.23 -2.27 -6.49
C ASP A 20 -10.75 -2.53 -5.09
N VAL A 21 -10.03 -3.41 -4.39
CA VAL A 21 -10.28 -3.77 -3.00
C VAL A 21 -9.18 -3.12 -2.17
N ASN A 22 -9.56 -2.52 -1.04
CA ASN A 22 -8.61 -1.92 -0.09
C ASN A 22 -7.66 -2.93 0.58
N GLN A 23 -7.83 -4.23 0.35
CA GLN A 23 -7.06 -5.31 0.95
C GLN A 23 -6.73 -6.41 -0.08
N PHE A 24 -5.75 -7.25 0.22
CA PHE A 24 -5.47 -8.41 -0.63
C PHE A 24 -6.54 -9.49 -0.48
N ILE A 25 -7.11 -9.90 -1.61
CA ILE A 25 -8.13 -10.96 -1.75
C ILE A 25 -7.52 -12.26 -2.27
N THR A 26 -6.38 -12.20 -2.96
CA THR A 26 -5.62 -13.38 -3.38
C THR A 26 -4.17 -13.21 -2.98
N LYS A 27 -3.54 -14.26 -2.46
CA LYS A 27 -2.15 -14.29 -1.97
C LYS A 27 -1.12 -14.11 -3.11
N HIS A 28 -1.17 -12.97 -3.81
CA HIS A 28 -0.36 -12.60 -4.96
C HIS A 28 -0.49 -13.49 -6.21
N GLN A 29 -1.59 -14.25 -6.29
CA GLN A 29 -1.96 -15.09 -7.43
C GLN A 29 -3.06 -14.44 -8.24
N ASN A 30 -3.02 -14.63 -9.57
CA ASN A 30 -4.02 -14.11 -10.48
C ASN A 30 -4.80 -15.27 -11.08
N TYR A 31 -6.11 -15.09 -11.19
CA TYR A 31 -7.03 -16.09 -11.72
C TYR A 31 -7.83 -15.46 -12.85
N GLU A 32 -8.01 -16.18 -13.94
CA GLU A 32 -8.82 -15.77 -15.07
C GLU A 32 -9.82 -16.86 -15.40
N TYR A 33 -11.07 -16.47 -15.55
CA TYR A 33 -12.17 -17.35 -15.89
C TYR A 33 -12.93 -16.77 -17.07
N ASN A 34 -13.20 -17.57 -18.10
CA ASN A 34 -13.98 -17.15 -19.26
C ASN A 34 -15.46 -17.57 -19.16
N ASN A 35 -15.80 -18.42 -18.18
CA ASN A 35 -17.16 -18.91 -17.95
C ASN A 35 -17.27 -19.57 -16.56
N ILE A 36 -18.51 -19.90 -16.18
CA ILE A 36 -18.83 -20.53 -14.89
C ILE A 36 -18.23 -21.94 -14.73
N ASP A 37 -18.03 -22.68 -15.83
CA ASP A 37 -17.48 -24.04 -15.80
C ASP A 37 -15.97 -24.07 -15.50
N GLU A 38 -15.26 -23.02 -15.90
CA GLU A 38 -13.85 -22.77 -15.56
C GLU A 38 -13.70 -22.31 -14.10
N ALA A 39 -14.68 -21.60 -13.56
CA ALA A 39 -14.65 -20.99 -12.22
C ALA A 39 -14.93 -21.96 -11.05
N LYS A 40 -14.76 -23.28 -11.23
CA LYS A 40 -15.12 -24.29 -10.20
C LYS A 40 -14.34 -24.12 -8.89
N ASP A 41 -13.15 -23.56 -8.96
CA ASP A 41 -12.28 -23.29 -7.83
C ASP A 41 -12.53 -21.91 -7.20
N SER A 42 -13.39 -21.05 -7.78
CA SER A 42 -13.70 -19.72 -7.30
C SER A 42 -15.21 -19.50 -7.14
N PRO A 43 -15.76 -19.72 -5.93
CA PRO A 43 -17.16 -19.44 -5.63
C PRO A 43 -17.55 -17.98 -5.91
N LEU A 44 -16.65 -17.02 -5.68
CA LEU A 44 -16.84 -15.62 -6.07
C LEU A 44 -17.01 -15.46 -7.59
N ALA A 45 -16.12 -16.05 -8.39
CA ALA A 45 -16.26 -15.96 -9.85
C ALA A 45 -17.54 -16.64 -10.34
N GLN A 46 -17.93 -17.79 -9.77
CA GLN A 46 -19.21 -18.42 -10.06
C GLN A 46 -20.39 -17.47 -9.77
N GLN A 47 -20.36 -16.79 -8.62
CA GLN A 47 -21.37 -15.80 -8.27
C GLN A 47 -21.46 -14.68 -9.30
N LEU A 48 -20.32 -14.15 -9.75
CA LEU A 48 -20.26 -13.10 -10.77
C LEU A 48 -20.77 -13.59 -12.13
N PHE A 49 -20.54 -14.85 -12.52
CA PHE A 49 -21.07 -15.41 -13.76
C PHE A 49 -22.59 -15.64 -13.77
N TYR A 50 -23.28 -15.58 -12.62
CA TYR A 50 -24.75 -15.55 -12.63
C TYR A 50 -25.31 -14.23 -13.15
N LEU A 51 -24.49 -13.17 -13.20
CA LEU A 51 -24.87 -11.94 -13.87
C LEU A 51 -24.82 -12.17 -15.40
N PRO A 52 -25.95 -12.03 -16.12
CA PRO A 52 -26.08 -12.49 -17.50
C PRO A 52 -25.20 -11.73 -18.49
N PHE A 53 -24.70 -10.55 -18.10
CA PHE A 53 -23.81 -9.74 -18.90
C PHE A 53 -22.33 -10.03 -18.67
N VAL A 54 -21.95 -10.87 -17.69
CA VAL A 54 -20.54 -11.12 -17.40
C VAL A 54 -19.96 -12.10 -18.42
N LYS A 55 -18.94 -11.64 -19.14
CA LYS A 55 -18.22 -12.40 -20.16
C LYS A 55 -16.95 -13.04 -19.62
N LYS A 56 -16.21 -12.32 -18.78
CA LYS A 56 -14.93 -12.78 -18.20
C LYS A 56 -14.76 -12.19 -16.82
N VAL A 57 -14.19 -12.97 -15.90
CA VAL A 57 -13.80 -12.52 -14.57
C VAL A 57 -12.31 -12.74 -14.40
N TYR A 58 -11.61 -11.69 -14.02
CA TYR A 58 -10.20 -11.71 -13.66
C TYR A 58 -10.04 -11.28 -12.21
N ILE A 59 -9.47 -12.15 -11.38
CA ILE A 59 -9.25 -11.89 -9.96
C ILE A 59 -7.75 -11.77 -9.72
N ALA A 60 -7.32 -10.61 -9.26
CA ALA A 60 -5.93 -10.32 -8.91
C ALA A 60 -5.77 -10.10 -7.39
N SER A 61 -4.56 -9.73 -6.98
CA SER A 61 -4.18 -9.60 -5.57
C SER A 61 -5.12 -8.71 -4.77
N ASN A 62 -5.46 -7.54 -5.28
CA ASN A 62 -6.28 -6.53 -4.59
C ASN A 62 -7.37 -5.94 -5.51
N PHE A 63 -7.74 -6.61 -6.60
CA PHE A 63 -8.81 -6.13 -7.47
C PHE A 63 -9.48 -7.27 -8.25
N ILE A 64 -10.70 -7.02 -8.69
CA ILE A 64 -11.45 -7.88 -9.60
C ILE A 64 -11.75 -7.07 -10.85
N ALA A 65 -11.34 -7.55 -12.02
CA ALA A 65 -11.73 -6.96 -13.29
C ALA A 65 -12.78 -7.84 -13.97
N ILE A 66 -13.83 -7.20 -14.46
CA ILE A 66 -14.94 -7.90 -15.12
C ILE A 66 -15.07 -7.34 -16.53
N GLU A 67 -15.09 -8.25 -17.51
CA GLU A 67 -15.47 -7.92 -18.89
C GLU A 67 -16.95 -8.23 -19.08
N ARG A 68 -17.72 -7.28 -19.62
CA ARG A 68 -19.13 -7.48 -19.94
C ARG A 68 -19.36 -7.80 -21.43
N TYR A 69 -20.46 -8.48 -21.71
CA TYR A 69 -21.06 -8.50 -23.05
C TYR A 69 -21.64 -7.13 -23.40
N ASN A 70 -21.73 -6.86 -24.71
CA ASN A 70 -22.31 -5.62 -25.22
C ASN A 70 -23.85 -5.64 -25.20
N ILE A 71 -24.43 -5.89 -24.02
CA ILE A 71 -25.89 -5.96 -23.79
C ILE A 71 -26.37 -5.02 -22.67
N VAL A 72 -25.44 -4.44 -21.91
CA VAL A 72 -25.68 -3.50 -20.81
C VAL A 72 -24.52 -2.52 -20.72
N GLU A 73 -24.72 -1.28 -20.30
CA GLU A 73 -23.62 -0.33 -20.05
C GLU A 73 -23.14 -0.41 -18.59
N TRP A 74 -21.86 -0.13 -18.35
CA TRP A 74 -21.30 -0.21 -16.99
C TRP A 74 -21.93 0.81 -16.04
N ASP A 75 -22.28 1.99 -16.53
CA ASP A 75 -22.91 3.03 -15.73
C ASP A 75 -24.27 2.62 -15.15
N ASP A 76 -24.91 1.60 -15.74
CA ASP A 76 -26.20 1.09 -15.26
C ASP A 76 -26.06 0.04 -14.15
N VAL A 77 -24.89 -0.62 -14.02
CA VAL A 77 -24.74 -1.83 -13.18
C VAL A 77 -23.52 -1.83 -12.25
N LYS A 78 -22.53 -0.96 -12.48
CA LYS A 78 -21.25 -1.01 -11.76
C LYS A 78 -21.40 -0.87 -10.24
N ASP A 79 -22.32 -0.04 -9.78
CA ASP A 79 -22.51 0.22 -8.34
C ASP A 79 -23.16 -0.98 -7.65
N GLU A 80 -24.14 -1.63 -8.28
CA GLU A 80 -24.77 -2.86 -7.78
C GLU A 80 -23.75 -4.02 -7.71
N VAL A 81 -22.90 -4.15 -8.73
CA VAL A 81 -21.84 -5.17 -8.74
C VAL A 81 -20.80 -4.89 -7.66
N ALA A 82 -20.40 -3.64 -7.47
CA ALA A 82 -19.48 -3.25 -6.40
C ALA A 82 -20.05 -3.60 -5.01
N GLU A 83 -21.32 -3.26 -4.76
CA GLU A 83 -22.02 -3.62 -3.52
C GLU A 83 -22.10 -5.15 -3.33
N GLN A 84 -22.39 -5.90 -4.40
CA GLN A 84 -22.44 -7.36 -4.32
C GLN A 84 -21.08 -7.98 -3.95
N ILE A 85 -19.99 -7.48 -4.55
CA ILE A 85 -18.62 -7.91 -4.24
C ILE A 85 -18.27 -7.53 -2.79
N GLU A 86 -18.53 -6.29 -2.39
CA GLU A 86 -18.25 -5.80 -1.05
C GLU A 86 -18.96 -6.64 0.02
N ASN A 87 -20.26 -6.88 -0.17
CA ASN A 87 -21.06 -7.72 0.74
C ASN A 87 -20.56 -9.17 0.77
N TYR A 88 -20.15 -9.73 -0.37
CA TYR A 88 -19.62 -11.08 -0.42
C TYR A 88 -18.34 -11.22 0.41
N LEU A 89 -17.39 -10.30 0.22
CA LEU A 89 -16.11 -10.32 0.93
C LEU A 89 -16.30 -10.08 2.44
N ASN A 90 -17.16 -9.12 2.81
CA ASN A 90 -17.44 -8.81 4.22
C ASN A 90 -18.22 -9.90 4.96
N ASN A 91 -18.86 -10.83 4.24
CA ASN A 91 -19.49 -12.03 4.80
C ASN A 91 -18.55 -13.26 4.79
N ASN A 92 -17.23 -13.03 4.71
CA ASN A 92 -16.20 -14.07 4.64
C ASN A 92 -16.39 -15.05 3.47
N GLY A 93 -16.90 -14.55 2.35
CA GLY A 93 -17.06 -15.34 1.13
C GLY A 93 -15.72 -15.89 0.63
N VAL A 94 -15.75 -17.11 0.09
CA VAL A 94 -14.55 -17.79 -0.41
C VAL A 94 -14.22 -17.27 -1.81
N ILE A 95 -13.09 -16.57 -1.94
CA ILE A 95 -12.64 -16.00 -3.23
C ILE A 95 -12.13 -17.10 -4.16
N VAL A 96 -11.16 -17.90 -3.69
CA VAL A 96 -10.63 -19.10 -4.37
C VAL A 96 -10.38 -20.20 -3.34
N THR A 97 -10.69 -21.44 -3.69
CA THR A 97 -10.51 -22.63 -2.84
C THR A 97 -9.04 -23.01 -2.66
N GLU A 98 -8.68 -23.52 -1.48
CA GLU A 98 -7.28 -23.82 -1.10
C GLU A 98 -6.58 -24.84 -2.03
N THR A 99 -7.35 -25.73 -2.67
CA THR A 99 -6.82 -26.75 -3.59
C THR A 99 -6.18 -26.14 -4.84
N ALA A 100 -6.50 -24.89 -5.19
CA ALA A 100 -5.90 -24.15 -6.30
C ALA A 100 -4.54 -23.51 -5.96
N ILE A 101 -4.16 -23.39 -4.67
CA ILE A 101 -3.00 -22.59 -4.19
C ILE A 101 -1.67 -23.38 -4.31
N THR A 102 -1.46 -24.17 -5.36
CA THR A 102 -0.32 -25.11 -5.43
C THR A 102 0.91 -24.61 -6.17
N GLN A 103 0.89 -23.42 -6.77
CA GLN A 103 2.04 -22.90 -7.53
C GLN A 103 2.79 -21.80 -6.77
N LYS A 104 4.13 -21.96 -6.69
CA LYS A 104 5.03 -20.91 -6.20
C LYS A 104 4.82 -19.65 -7.03
N VAL A 105 4.62 -18.53 -6.35
CA VAL A 105 4.42 -17.24 -7.02
C VAL A 105 5.76 -16.81 -7.61
N PRO A 106 5.87 -16.52 -8.92
CA PRO A 106 7.12 -16.00 -9.48
C PRO A 106 7.39 -14.60 -8.94
N VAL A 107 8.47 -14.44 -8.17
CA VAL A 107 8.83 -13.18 -7.52
C VAL A 107 10.31 -12.89 -7.74
N THR A 108 10.60 -11.63 -8.05
CA THR A 108 11.96 -11.08 -8.02
C THR A 108 12.03 -10.00 -6.95
N VAL A 109 13.08 -10.06 -6.14
CA VAL A 109 13.41 -9.00 -5.18
C VAL A 109 14.81 -8.51 -5.49
N TYR A 110 14.98 -7.21 -5.64
CA TYR A 110 16.28 -6.56 -5.83
C TYR A 110 16.43 -5.41 -4.84
N THR A 111 17.63 -4.84 -4.75
CA THR A 111 17.93 -3.80 -3.76
C THR A 111 18.26 -2.47 -4.40
N GLU A 112 17.79 -1.39 -3.79
CA GLU A 112 18.11 -0.01 -4.14
C GLU A 112 18.74 0.69 -2.92
N SER A 113 19.81 1.45 -3.15
CA SER A 113 20.42 2.27 -2.11
C SER A 113 19.53 3.46 -1.76
N THR A 114 19.53 3.85 -0.49
CA THR A 114 18.86 5.07 -0.02
C THR A 114 19.90 6.13 0.36
N PRO A 115 19.53 7.42 0.47
CA PRO A 115 20.42 8.45 1.02
C PRO A 115 20.80 8.20 2.49
N ASN A 116 20.05 7.36 3.20
CA ASN A 116 20.36 6.95 4.56
C ASN A 116 21.28 5.71 4.54
N PRO A 117 22.56 5.81 4.95
CA PRO A 117 23.49 4.67 4.90
C PRO A 117 23.06 3.50 5.81
N ALA A 118 22.22 3.76 6.81
CA ALA A 118 21.68 2.72 7.67
C ALA A 118 20.43 2.05 7.08
N ALA A 119 19.88 2.50 5.94
CA ALA A 119 18.68 1.96 5.34
C ALA A 119 18.90 1.46 3.91
N LEU A 120 18.33 0.30 3.59
CA LEU A 120 18.34 -0.28 2.25
C LEU A 120 16.92 -0.65 1.84
N LYS A 121 16.59 -0.39 0.58
CA LYS A 121 15.28 -0.67 0.00
C LYS A 121 15.32 -2.00 -0.74
N PHE A 122 14.37 -2.88 -0.46
CA PHE A 122 14.16 -4.18 -1.09
C PHE A 122 12.90 -4.12 -1.92
N VAL A 123 13.03 -4.06 -3.24
CA VAL A 123 11.92 -3.84 -4.18
C VAL A 123 11.49 -5.17 -4.79
N ALA A 124 10.20 -5.47 -4.71
CA ALA A 124 9.58 -6.62 -5.35
C ALA A 124 8.89 -6.21 -6.66
N ASN A 125 8.79 -7.15 -7.60
CA ASN A 125 7.99 -6.99 -8.82
C ASN A 125 6.47 -7.17 -8.58
N LYS A 126 6.02 -7.10 -7.32
CA LYS A 126 4.64 -7.28 -6.90
C LYS A 126 4.29 -6.30 -5.78
N LYS A 127 3.05 -5.82 -5.77
CA LYS A 127 2.51 -5.04 -4.66
C LYS A 127 2.49 -5.91 -3.39
N LEU A 128 3.14 -5.43 -2.34
CA LEU A 128 3.35 -6.08 -1.05
C LEU A 128 2.35 -5.62 0.01
N VAL A 129 1.90 -4.37 -0.06
CA VAL A 129 0.93 -3.76 0.85
C VAL A 129 -0.01 -2.80 0.11
N THR A 130 -1.21 -2.58 0.63
CA THR A 130 -2.19 -1.63 0.07
C THR A 130 -2.15 -0.25 0.72
N ALA A 131 -1.51 -0.16 1.89
CA ALA A 131 -1.24 1.04 2.65
C ALA A 131 0.20 0.99 3.17
N THR A 132 0.71 2.12 3.65
CA THR A 132 2.03 2.19 4.28
C THR A 132 2.00 1.61 5.69
N TYR A 133 3.07 0.91 6.10
CA TYR A 133 3.24 0.40 7.47
C TYR A 133 4.66 0.60 7.96
N GLU A 134 4.82 0.99 9.21
CA GLU A 134 6.12 1.15 9.85
C GLU A 134 6.16 0.45 11.21
N TYR A 135 7.27 -0.24 11.45
CA TYR A 135 7.53 -0.95 12.69
C TYR A 135 8.95 -0.61 13.18
N ASP A 136 9.04 -0.18 14.43
CA ASP A 136 10.31 0.14 15.11
C ASP A 136 10.74 -0.94 16.11
N SER A 137 9.93 -1.99 16.28
CA SER A 137 10.14 -3.04 17.26
C SER A 137 9.29 -4.28 16.94
N ILE A 138 9.78 -5.44 17.40
CA ILE A 138 9.07 -6.72 17.26
C ILE A 138 7.70 -6.71 17.95
N GLU A 139 7.53 -5.95 19.04
CA GLU A 139 6.26 -5.88 19.76
C GLU A 139 5.17 -5.18 18.96
N LYS A 140 5.53 -4.10 18.23
CA LYS A 140 4.60 -3.40 17.32
C LYS A 140 4.39 -4.19 16.03
N ALA A 141 5.36 -5.01 15.63
CA ALA A 141 5.30 -5.82 14.41
C ALA A 141 4.33 -7.01 14.45
N LYS A 142 3.64 -7.28 15.56
CA LYS A 142 2.70 -8.42 15.70
C LYS A 142 1.61 -8.47 14.63
N THR A 143 1.28 -7.32 14.05
CA THR A 143 0.29 -7.20 12.97
C THR A 143 0.85 -7.57 11.59
N SER A 144 2.16 -7.73 11.47
CA SER A 144 2.87 -8.19 10.27
C SER A 144 3.74 -9.42 10.58
N PRO A 145 3.32 -10.62 10.14
CA PRO A 145 4.16 -11.81 10.25
C PRO A 145 5.52 -11.67 9.54
N LEU A 146 5.58 -10.93 8.43
CA LEU A 146 6.84 -10.65 7.73
C LEU A 146 7.75 -9.72 8.56
N ALA A 147 7.26 -8.59 9.08
CA ALA A 147 8.08 -7.72 9.91
C ALA A 147 8.52 -8.43 11.20
N THR A 148 7.62 -9.17 11.85
CA THR A 148 7.97 -9.98 13.03
C THR A 148 9.13 -10.92 12.71
N ALA A 149 9.08 -11.60 11.55
CA ALA A 149 10.17 -12.47 11.14
C ALA A 149 11.46 -11.69 10.81
N LEU A 150 11.36 -10.52 10.17
CA LEU A 150 12.51 -9.64 9.91
C LEU A 150 13.18 -9.13 11.20
N PHE A 151 12.42 -8.89 12.27
CA PHE A 151 12.98 -8.52 13.57
C PHE A 151 13.73 -9.65 14.30
N HIS A 152 13.65 -10.90 13.82
CA HIS A 152 14.51 -11.97 14.35
C HIS A 152 15.96 -11.84 13.89
N PHE A 153 16.23 -11.06 12.83
CA PHE A 153 17.59 -10.70 12.46
C PHE A 153 18.10 -9.62 13.42
N PRO A 154 19.17 -9.87 14.19
CA PRO A 154 19.59 -9.01 15.31
C PRO A 154 20.07 -7.62 14.86
N PHE A 155 20.39 -7.45 13.58
CA PHE A 155 20.79 -6.19 12.99
C PHE A 155 19.62 -5.34 12.50
N VAL A 156 18.38 -5.84 12.47
CA VAL A 156 17.21 -5.07 11.99
C VAL A 156 16.69 -4.16 13.10
N LYS A 157 16.65 -2.85 12.82
CA LYS A 157 16.20 -1.80 13.74
C LYS A 157 14.78 -1.31 13.43
N ASN A 158 14.45 -1.13 12.16
CA ASN A 158 13.13 -0.67 11.73
C ASN A 158 12.80 -1.32 10.37
N VAL A 159 11.52 -1.64 10.18
CA VAL A 159 10.97 -2.21 8.95
C VAL A 159 9.81 -1.34 8.50
N PHE A 160 9.90 -0.87 7.27
CA PHE A 160 8.92 -0.03 6.62
C PHE A 160 8.43 -0.71 5.34
N PHE A 161 7.12 -0.81 5.16
CA PHE A 161 6.47 -1.36 3.98
C PHE A 161 5.72 -0.26 3.25
N ASP A 162 5.92 -0.17 1.95
CA ASP A 162 5.10 0.66 1.09
C ASP A 162 5.02 0.07 -0.31
N GLU A 163 3.84 0.21 -0.93
CA GLU A 163 3.47 -0.38 -2.20
C GLU A 163 4.11 -1.75 -2.50
N ASN A 164 5.23 -1.77 -3.22
CA ASN A 164 5.96 -2.95 -3.69
C ASN A 164 7.36 -3.13 -3.07
N TYR A 165 7.71 -2.37 -2.04
CA TYR A 165 9.04 -2.42 -1.43
C TYR A 165 9.03 -2.49 0.10
N ILE A 166 10.18 -2.90 0.63
CA ILE A 166 10.47 -2.96 2.06
C ILE A 166 11.73 -2.14 2.30
N SER A 167 11.65 -1.09 3.12
CA SER A 167 12.84 -0.40 3.61
C SER A 167 13.23 -0.96 4.97
N ILE A 168 14.46 -1.45 5.07
CA ILE A 168 15.00 -1.99 6.31
C ILE A 168 16.09 -1.05 6.79
N THR A 169 15.94 -0.54 8.02
CA THR A 169 17.00 0.19 8.70
C THR A 169 17.73 -0.75 9.66
N LYS A 170 19.07 -0.76 9.62
CA LYS A 170 19.90 -1.60 10.48
C LYS A 170 20.46 -0.85 11.70
N TYR A 171 20.81 -1.61 12.74
CA TYR A 171 21.72 -1.15 13.78
C TYR A 171 23.15 -1.04 13.23
N ASP A 172 23.97 -0.21 13.88
CA ASP A 172 25.38 -0.02 13.52
C ASP A 172 26.26 -1.16 14.08
N ILE A 173 25.93 -2.40 13.69
CA ILE A 173 26.60 -3.63 14.14
C ILE A 173 26.93 -4.59 12.99
N SER A 174 26.56 -4.24 11.75
CA SER A 174 26.74 -5.08 10.55
C SER A 174 26.80 -4.21 9.32
N GLU A 175 27.49 -4.65 8.26
CA GLU A 175 27.56 -3.95 6.98
C GLU A 175 26.56 -4.51 5.98
N TRP A 176 26.02 -3.64 5.10
CA TRP A 176 25.04 -4.08 4.10
C TRP A 176 25.58 -5.17 3.18
N ASN A 177 26.86 -5.11 2.82
CA ASN A 177 27.49 -6.12 1.97
C ASN A 177 27.42 -7.54 2.54
N ASP A 178 27.35 -7.68 3.87
CA ASP A 178 27.33 -8.97 4.55
C ASP A 178 25.91 -9.53 4.70
N ILE A 179 24.90 -8.67 4.88
CA ILE A 179 23.53 -9.07 5.23
C ILE A 179 22.52 -8.97 4.07
N THR A 180 22.86 -8.27 2.99
CA THR A 180 21.91 -7.97 1.90
C THR A 180 21.37 -9.23 1.22
N THR A 181 22.25 -10.19 0.91
CA THR A 181 21.85 -11.43 0.21
C THR A 181 20.90 -12.25 1.07
N GLU A 182 21.21 -12.39 2.37
CA GLU A 182 20.38 -13.14 3.32
C GLU A 182 18.98 -12.54 3.44
N LEU A 183 18.87 -11.23 3.66
CA LEU A 183 17.59 -10.53 3.74
C LEU A 183 16.80 -10.62 2.44
N ARG A 184 17.46 -10.41 1.30
CA ARG A 184 16.80 -10.47 -0.01
C ARG A 184 16.24 -11.86 -0.28
N ASP A 185 17.01 -12.90 -0.02
CA ASP A 185 16.59 -14.28 -0.24
C ASP A 185 15.48 -14.68 0.74
N PHE A 186 15.55 -14.21 2.00
CA PHE A 186 14.48 -14.37 2.98
C PHE A 186 13.17 -13.74 2.51
N ILE A 187 13.19 -12.46 2.12
CA ILE A 187 12.01 -11.73 1.63
C ILE A 187 11.45 -12.41 0.37
N LYS A 188 12.32 -12.73 -0.59
CA LYS A 188 11.93 -13.41 -1.83
C LYS A 188 11.21 -14.73 -1.53
N ASN A 189 11.82 -15.62 -0.74
CA ASN A 189 11.23 -16.92 -0.39
C ASN A 189 9.90 -16.74 0.37
N TYR A 190 9.82 -15.75 1.26
CA TYR A 190 8.59 -15.46 2.00
C TYR A 190 7.41 -15.14 1.07
N ILE A 191 7.65 -14.30 0.05
CA ILE A 191 6.63 -13.92 -0.93
C ILE A 191 6.34 -15.07 -1.90
N GLU A 192 7.37 -15.81 -2.35
CA GLU A 192 7.21 -16.97 -3.25
C GLU A 192 6.34 -18.08 -2.63
N GLU A 193 6.39 -18.23 -1.31
CA GLU A 193 5.55 -19.16 -0.53
C GLU A 193 4.12 -18.64 -0.28
N GLY A 194 3.80 -17.40 -0.69
CA GLY A 194 2.47 -16.81 -0.52
C GLY A 194 2.09 -16.60 0.94
N LYS A 195 3.07 -16.41 1.84
CA LYS A 195 2.83 -16.13 3.25
C LYS A 195 2.25 -14.73 3.42
N ASN A 196 1.44 -14.54 4.47
CA ASN A 196 0.82 -13.25 4.76
C ASN A 196 1.86 -12.22 5.19
N ILE A 197 1.92 -11.09 4.47
CA ILE A 197 2.83 -9.98 4.79
C ILE A 197 2.28 -9.18 5.98
N ILE A 198 1.01 -8.79 5.91
CA ILE A 198 0.25 -8.10 6.95
C ILE A 198 -0.96 -8.98 7.31
N ASN A 199 -1.32 -9.04 8.59
CA ASN A 199 -2.54 -9.72 9.03
C ASN A 199 -3.77 -8.90 8.60
N PRO A 200 -4.88 -9.53 8.18
CA PRO A 200 -6.10 -8.80 7.78
C PRO A 200 -6.66 -7.87 8.88
N ASP A 201 -6.45 -8.22 10.14
CA ASP A 201 -6.89 -7.43 11.31
C ASP A 201 -5.85 -6.39 11.78
N ALA A 202 -4.77 -6.19 11.03
CA ALA A 202 -3.79 -5.16 11.33
C ALA A 202 -4.47 -3.78 11.28
N PRO A 203 -4.48 -2.99 12.37
CA PRO A 203 -4.80 -1.58 12.26
C PRO A 203 -3.85 -0.96 11.23
N GLU A 204 -4.40 -0.37 10.18
CA GLU A 204 -3.68 0.47 9.22
C GLU A 204 -2.88 1.50 10.03
N VAL A 205 -1.55 1.38 10.04
CA VAL A 205 -0.69 2.36 10.72
C VAL A 205 -0.55 3.54 9.76
N ILE A 206 -1.54 4.43 9.83
CA ILE A 206 -1.63 5.70 9.11
C ILE A 206 -1.74 5.51 7.58
N GLU A 207 -2.82 4.87 7.16
CA GLU A 207 -3.73 5.46 6.18
C GLU A 207 -5.12 5.09 6.68
N LYS A 208 -5.87 6.07 7.21
CA LYS A 208 -7.28 5.84 7.50
C LYS A 208 -7.93 5.55 6.14
N SER A 209 -8.63 4.43 5.99
CA SER A 209 -9.62 4.16 4.92
C SER A 209 -9.94 5.36 4.01
N THR A 210 -9.80 5.23 2.68
CA THR A 210 -9.95 6.30 1.66
C THR A 210 -11.10 7.28 1.92
N GLU A 211 -12.27 6.80 2.35
CA GLU A 211 -13.43 7.65 2.71
C GLU A 211 -13.20 8.55 3.94
N LYS A 212 -12.45 8.11 4.96
CA LYS A 212 -12.10 8.92 6.14
C LYS A 212 -10.96 9.88 5.85
N VAL A 213 -10.05 9.56 4.93
CA VAL A 213 -9.04 10.53 4.46
C VAL A 213 -9.73 11.59 3.62
N GLU A 214 -10.64 11.23 2.71
CA GLU A 214 -11.44 12.20 1.95
C GLU A 214 -12.32 13.06 2.85
N GLN A 215 -13.08 12.46 3.78
CA GLN A 215 -13.89 13.23 4.73
C GLN A 215 -13.03 14.08 5.68
N HIS A 216 -11.89 13.58 6.15
CA HIS A 216 -10.99 14.37 6.98
C HIS A 216 -10.39 15.52 6.17
N PHE A 217 -9.95 15.26 4.94
CA PHE A 217 -9.41 16.25 4.01
C PHE A 217 -10.44 17.33 3.69
N GLU A 218 -11.67 16.96 3.36
CA GLU A 218 -12.77 17.91 3.10
C GLU A 218 -13.11 18.77 4.32
N ASN A 219 -12.90 18.26 5.54
CA ASN A 219 -13.10 18.98 6.78
C ASN A 219 -11.90 19.85 7.21
N LEU A 220 -10.74 19.74 6.54
CA LEU A 220 -9.59 20.60 6.81
C LEU A 220 -9.79 21.99 6.20
N ASP A 221 -9.09 22.98 6.73
CA ASP A 221 -9.05 24.31 6.13
C ASP A 221 -8.37 24.28 4.76
N THR A 222 -8.62 25.31 3.96
CA THR A 222 -8.13 25.41 2.58
C THR A 222 -6.61 25.33 2.48
N THR A 223 -5.90 25.93 3.45
CA THR A 223 -4.43 25.93 3.45
C THR A 223 -3.90 24.53 3.76
N SER A 224 -4.49 23.83 4.72
CA SER A 224 -4.15 22.44 5.01
C SER A 224 -4.36 21.53 3.80
N GLN A 225 -5.48 21.68 3.07
CA GLN A 225 -5.73 20.92 1.84
C GLN A 225 -4.69 21.21 0.76
N GLU A 226 -4.37 22.49 0.52
CA GLU A 226 -3.31 22.89 -0.42
C GLU A 226 -1.95 22.31 -0.04
N ILE A 227 -1.58 22.34 1.25
CA ILE A 227 -0.33 21.74 1.75
C ILE A 227 -0.30 20.24 1.47
N ILE A 228 -1.38 19.51 1.81
CA ILE A 228 -1.45 18.06 1.56
C ILE A 228 -1.28 17.76 0.07
N ASN A 229 -1.97 18.49 -0.81
CA ASN A 229 -1.85 18.30 -2.26
C ASN A 229 -0.40 18.51 -2.73
N ILE A 230 0.28 19.56 -2.26
CA ILE A 230 1.68 19.82 -2.60
C ILE A 230 2.59 18.68 -2.11
N LEU A 231 2.38 18.22 -0.88
CA LEU A 231 3.18 17.13 -0.31
C LEU A 231 3.00 15.83 -1.12
N GLU A 232 1.75 15.46 -1.43
CA GLU A 232 1.43 14.25 -2.19
C GLU A 232 1.95 14.32 -3.64
N GLU A 233 1.87 15.47 -4.30
CA GLU A 233 2.25 15.62 -5.71
C GLU A 233 3.77 15.79 -5.91
N TYR A 234 4.45 16.55 -5.05
CA TYR A 234 5.84 16.97 -5.28
C TYR A 234 6.85 16.38 -4.31
N VAL A 235 6.46 16.07 -3.07
CA VAL A 235 7.41 15.62 -2.03
C VAL A 235 7.39 14.11 -1.86
N LYS A 236 6.20 13.52 -1.70
CA LYS A 236 6.02 12.09 -1.45
C LYS A 236 6.68 11.21 -2.52
N PRO A 237 6.63 11.52 -3.84
CA PRO A 237 7.31 10.71 -4.84
C PRO A 237 8.83 10.66 -4.66
N ALA A 238 9.45 11.78 -4.27
CA ALA A 238 10.88 11.84 -4.01
C ALA A 238 11.24 11.05 -2.74
N VAL A 239 10.44 11.20 -1.69
CA VAL A 239 10.62 10.49 -0.41
C VAL A 239 10.44 8.98 -0.57
N ALA A 240 9.46 8.53 -1.36
CA ALA A 240 9.23 7.12 -1.68
C ALA A 240 10.36 6.52 -2.55
N SER A 241 10.90 7.31 -3.48
CA SER A 241 12.11 6.94 -4.23
C SER A 241 13.27 6.65 -3.28
N ASP A 242 13.43 7.46 -2.23
CA ASP A 242 14.44 7.31 -1.19
C ASP A 242 14.10 6.22 -0.15
N GLY A 243 12.97 5.54 -0.29
CA GLY A 243 12.55 4.44 0.59
C GLY A 243 11.92 4.91 1.91
N GLY A 244 11.42 6.13 1.98
CA GLY A 244 10.63 6.64 3.10
C GLY A 244 9.17 6.93 2.73
N ASN A 245 8.45 7.57 3.65
CA ASN A 245 7.17 8.22 3.37
C ASN A 245 7.06 9.53 4.16
N ILE A 246 6.14 10.40 3.77
CA ILE A 246 5.83 11.65 4.45
C ILE A 246 4.31 11.78 4.61
N HIS A 247 3.89 12.17 5.81
CA HIS A 247 2.50 12.46 6.12
C HIS A 247 2.33 13.87 6.68
N PHE A 248 1.24 14.54 6.31
CA PHE A 248 0.82 15.79 6.93
C PHE A 248 0.19 15.50 8.30
N GLU A 249 0.70 16.13 9.36
CA GLU A 249 0.16 15.97 10.71
C GLU A 249 -0.82 17.12 11.05
N SER A 250 -0.37 18.36 10.89
CA SER A 250 -1.18 19.54 11.21
C SER A 250 -0.59 20.82 10.64
N TYR A 251 -1.43 21.84 10.52
CA TYR A 251 -1.05 23.21 10.22
C TYR A 251 -1.58 24.13 11.31
N ASP A 252 -0.71 24.98 11.84
CA ASP A 252 -1.07 26.03 12.80
C ASP A 252 -1.07 27.38 12.09
N GLU A 253 -2.26 27.92 11.86
CA GLU A 253 -2.46 29.19 11.14
C GLU A 253 -1.80 30.41 11.82
N PRO A 254 -1.89 30.59 13.16
CA PRO A 254 -1.25 31.72 13.85
C PRO A 254 0.27 31.77 13.67
N SER A 255 0.96 30.63 13.80
CA SER A 255 2.42 30.55 13.61
C SER A 255 2.84 30.29 12.17
N LYS A 256 1.89 29.90 11.30
CA LYS A 256 2.13 29.41 9.94
C LYS A 256 3.10 28.23 9.92
N SER A 257 2.96 27.34 10.90
CA SER A 257 3.81 26.17 11.09
C SER A 257 3.13 24.92 10.55
N VAL A 258 3.82 24.18 9.69
CA VAL A 258 3.39 22.87 9.19
C VAL A 258 4.12 21.77 9.96
N LYS A 259 3.41 20.79 10.47
CA LYS A 259 3.99 19.56 11.04
C LYS A 259 3.82 18.41 10.06
N VAL A 260 4.90 17.67 9.84
CA VAL A 260 4.91 16.47 9.00
C VAL A 260 5.55 15.32 9.76
N VAL A 261 5.13 14.09 9.48
CA VAL A 261 5.74 12.85 9.98
C VAL A 261 6.56 12.23 8.86
N LEU A 262 7.83 11.95 9.12
CA LEU A 262 8.73 11.24 8.21
C LEU A 262 8.89 9.80 8.65
N GLN A 263 8.79 8.88 7.70
CA GLN A 263 8.77 7.43 7.92
C GLN A 263 9.83 6.71 7.09
N GLY A 264 10.15 5.47 7.47
CA GLY A 264 11.05 4.60 6.72
C GLY A 264 12.48 5.15 6.67
N ALA A 265 13.13 5.09 5.50
CA ALA A 265 14.53 5.52 5.36
C ALA A 265 14.77 7.00 5.70
N CYS A 266 13.73 7.84 5.65
CA CYS A 266 13.77 9.27 5.96
C CYS A 266 13.63 9.57 7.47
N SER A 267 13.22 8.57 8.27
CA SER A 267 13.12 8.69 9.73
C SER A 267 14.47 8.46 10.42
N GLY A 268 14.76 9.24 11.47
CA GLY A 268 15.86 8.95 12.39
C GLY A 268 17.30 9.19 11.89
N CYS A 269 17.49 9.76 10.69
CA CYS A 269 18.80 10.17 10.18
C CYS A 269 18.96 11.71 10.24
N PRO A 270 19.77 12.28 11.17
CA PRO A 270 19.82 13.73 11.38
C PRO A 270 20.15 14.55 10.12
N SER A 271 21.04 14.04 9.25
CA SER A 271 21.43 14.72 8.01
C SER A 271 20.30 14.73 6.97
N SER A 272 19.60 13.60 6.83
CA SER A 272 18.50 13.47 5.87
C SER A 272 17.28 14.24 6.33
N THR A 273 16.94 14.18 7.63
CA THR A 273 15.81 14.92 8.21
C THR A 273 16.00 16.43 8.07
N PHE A 274 17.21 16.95 8.35
CA PHE A 274 17.46 18.40 8.23
C PHE A 274 17.34 18.89 6.78
N THR A 275 17.96 18.19 5.85
CA THR A 275 17.97 18.56 4.43
C THR A 275 16.56 18.47 3.84
N LEU A 276 15.86 17.37 4.09
CA LEU A 276 14.49 17.15 3.61
C LEU A 276 13.52 18.19 4.19
N LYS A 277 13.60 18.45 5.51
CA LYS A 277 12.79 19.48 6.18
C LYS A 277 12.98 20.85 5.52
N ASN A 278 14.21 21.26 5.25
CA ASN A 278 14.47 22.55 4.60
C ASN A 278 13.97 22.57 3.15
N GLY A 279 14.09 21.47 2.42
CA GLY A 279 13.53 21.33 1.07
C GLY A 279 12.02 21.51 1.06
N ILE A 280 11.31 20.82 1.96
CA ILE A 280 9.86 20.93 2.13
C ILE A 280 9.46 22.35 2.52
N GLU A 281 10.17 22.95 3.47
CA GLU A 281 9.87 24.32 3.93
C GLU A 281 10.00 25.35 2.82
N ASN A 282 11.07 25.27 2.02
CA ASN A 282 11.28 26.18 0.89
C ASN A 282 10.21 25.99 -0.19
N MET A 283 9.88 24.74 -0.53
CA MET A 283 8.84 24.43 -1.51
C MET A 283 7.48 24.97 -1.08
N LEU A 284 7.06 24.71 0.17
CA LEU A 284 5.78 25.21 0.69
C LEU A 284 5.74 26.75 0.76
N LYS A 285 6.86 27.40 1.09
CA LYS A 285 6.97 28.88 1.05
C LYS A 285 6.83 29.45 -0.36
N GLU A 286 7.40 28.77 -1.36
CA GLU A 286 7.34 29.19 -2.75
C GLU A 286 5.94 28.99 -3.35
N MET A 287 5.34 27.83 -3.09
CA MET A 287 4.03 27.46 -3.65
C MET A 287 2.87 28.10 -2.89
N LEU A 288 3.03 28.42 -1.60
CA LEU A 288 2.03 29.09 -0.78
C LEU A 288 2.59 30.39 -0.13
N PRO A 289 2.89 31.44 -0.93
CA PRO A 289 3.51 32.65 -0.44
C PRO A 289 2.71 33.30 0.68
N GLY A 290 3.37 33.53 1.82
CA GLY A 290 2.77 34.16 2.99
C GLY A 290 1.83 33.26 3.79
N LYS A 291 1.64 31.98 3.42
CA LYS A 291 0.85 31.02 4.22
C LYS A 291 1.71 30.10 5.08
N VAL A 292 2.94 29.76 4.66
CA VAL A 292 3.84 28.89 5.44
C VAL A 292 5.12 29.62 5.83
N ASN A 293 5.52 29.54 7.10
CA ASN A 293 6.74 30.15 7.63
C ASN A 293 7.79 29.11 8.06
N THR A 294 7.35 27.96 8.58
CA THR A 294 8.25 26.94 9.11
C THR A 294 7.63 25.56 8.93
N VAL A 295 8.50 24.55 8.77
CA VAL A 295 8.12 23.14 8.83
C VAL A 295 8.73 22.51 10.08
N VAL A 296 8.04 21.54 10.68
CA VAL A 296 8.56 20.70 11.75
C VAL A 296 8.39 19.25 11.32
N ALA A 297 9.51 18.52 11.25
CA ALA A 297 9.51 17.09 10.93
C ALA A 297 9.55 16.27 12.23
N LEU A 298 8.60 15.35 12.36
CA LEU A 298 8.54 14.33 13.41
C LEU A 298 9.04 13.01 12.83
N ASN A 299 9.62 12.16 13.67
CA ASN A 299 9.96 10.79 13.28
C ASN A 299 8.75 9.88 13.56
N GLY A 300 8.35 9.12 12.55
CA GLY A 300 7.38 8.02 12.66
C GLY A 300 7.90 6.84 13.46
#